data_AF-A0A1S3G4L8-F1
#
_entry.id   AF-A0A1S3G4L8-F1
#
_cell.length_a   1.000
_cell.length_b   1.000
_cell.length_c   1.000
_cell.angle_alpha   90.00
_cell.angle_beta   90.00
_cell.angle_gamma   90.00
#
_symmetry.space_group_name_H-M   'P 1'
#
loop_
_entity.id
_entity.type
_entity.pdbx_description
1 polymer ?
#
loop_
_entity_poly.entity_id
_entity_poly.type
_entity_poly.pdbx_seq_one_letter_code
_entity_poly.pdbx_strand_id
1 'polypeptide(L)'
;MEVDAPLAGRIGALSLAAIPVAYLLSCVSEISHPAWVALMSALVLGLLFLAIYNLAGGEVARDPLYAVCALLAFTSVVDLVIALQEDGYVVGFLEFYTKEAEPYLRTAHGIFICYWDGTVHYLLYLAMAGAIRRRKEFRNLGLYWLGSFTMSLLVFIPGNILGKYSSEIRPAFLLAFLYMLIPCWAGMRIFSQPRAPTSCTPNMVQEWQAKRLLQRPADLALLLYLVLAAVFTLFRGLVALDCSTDACFVYIYQYEPYLRDPVVYPKVQMLVYLFYFLPFCGLAAYALVVPGCAWLPDWALVFAGAVGQHKERPWGQWFSGAVAERQRREQLAADA
;
A
#
# COMPACT_ATOMS: atom_id res chain seq x y z
N MET A 1 -39.21 4.54 -3.46
CA MET A 1 -37.99 4.82 -4.23
C MET A 1 -36.92 5.19 -3.21
N GLU A 2 -36.30 4.18 -2.60
CA GLU A 2 -35.21 4.40 -1.63
C GLU A 2 -34.00 4.94 -2.39
N VAL A 3 -33.57 6.14 -2.01
CA VAL A 3 -32.31 6.71 -2.47
C VAL A 3 -31.21 5.83 -1.87
N ASP A 4 -30.63 4.96 -2.69
CA ASP A 4 -29.48 4.15 -2.33
C ASP A 4 -28.39 5.04 -1.72
N ALA A 5 -28.21 4.95 -0.40
CA ALA A 5 -27.09 5.61 0.27
C ALA A 5 -25.78 5.28 -0.48
N PRO A 6 -24.88 6.26 -0.64
CA PRO A 6 -23.68 6.08 -1.46
C PRO A 6 -22.88 4.86 -1.02
N LEU A 7 -22.11 4.32 -1.97
CA LEU A 7 -21.21 3.18 -1.80
C LEU A 7 -20.45 3.36 -0.47
N ALA A 8 -20.77 2.54 0.54
CA ALA A 8 -20.16 2.58 1.88
C ALA A 8 -20.38 3.83 2.79
N GLY A 9 -21.49 4.57 2.67
CA GLY A 9 -21.76 5.77 3.50
C GLY A 9 -21.55 5.61 5.02
N ARG A 10 -21.85 4.43 5.60
CA ARG A 10 -21.59 4.14 7.02
C ARG A 10 -20.10 4.05 7.36
N ILE A 11 -19.30 3.38 6.51
CA ILE A 11 -17.85 3.28 6.73
C ILE A 11 -17.18 4.62 6.45
N GLY A 12 -17.60 5.32 5.39
CA GLY A 12 -17.13 6.68 5.14
C GLY A 12 -17.33 7.57 6.37
N ALA A 13 -18.56 7.61 6.91
CA ALA A 13 -18.86 8.37 8.13
C ALA A 13 -18.03 7.93 9.35
N LEU A 14 -17.91 6.62 9.60
CA LEU A 14 -17.12 6.08 10.71
C LEU A 14 -15.63 6.40 10.56
N SER A 15 -15.08 6.31 9.34
CA SER A 15 -13.67 6.61 9.06
C SER A 15 -13.34 8.08 9.28
N LEU A 16 -14.27 9.01 9.01
CA LEU A 16 -14.08 10.44 9.25
C LEU A 16 -14.00 10.79 10.74
N ALA A 17 -14.46 9.92 11.65
CA ALA A 17 -14.23 10.08 13.08
C ALA A 17 -12.74 10.01 13.46
N ALA A 18 -11.87 9.55 12.56
CA ALA A 18 -10.42 9.60 12.74
C ALA A 18 -9.90 11.03 12.93
N ILE A 19 -10.49 12.03 12.27
CA ILE A 19 -10.05 13.43 12.34
C ILE A 19 -10.21 14.00 13.76
N PRO A 20 -11.41 13.99 14.38
CA PRO A 20 -11.56 14.48 15.75
C PRO A 20 -10.77 13.63 16.75
N VAL A 21 -10.64 12.31 16.53
CA VAL A 21 -9.80 11.46 17.40
C VAL A 21 -8.33 11.87 17.33
N ALA A 22 -7.78 12.07 16.13
CA ALA A 22 -6.41 12.52 15.91
C ALA A 22 -6.15 13.89 16.56
N TYR A 23 -7.10 14.82 16.42
CA TYR A 23 -7.03 16.12 17.09
C TYR A 23 -7.02 15.99 18.61
N LEU A 24 -7.97 15.25 19.18
CA LEU A 24 -8.09 15.07 20.62
C LEU A 24 -6.85 14.41 21.23
N LEU A 25 -6.29 13.39 20.57
CA LEU A 25 -5.04 12.75 21.01
C LEU A 25 -3.87 13.75 21.05
N SER A 26 -3.86 14.73 20.16
CA SER A 26 -2.82 15.76 20.09
C SER A 26 -2.90 16.77 21.24
N CYS A 27 -4.09 16.95 21.82
CA CYS A 27 -4.30 17.81 22.98
C CYS A 27 -3.82 17.19 24.31
N VAL A 28 -3.55 15.88 24.34
CA VAL A 28 -3.16 15.17 25.56
C VAL A 28 -1.64 15.02 25.62
N SER A 29 -0.97 16.02 26.20
CA SER A 29 0.49 16.11 26.29
C SER A 29 1.18 14.97 27.06
N GLU A 30 0.44 14.26 27.92
CA GLU A 30 0.95 13.14 28.72
C GLU A 30 1.12 11.82 27.93
N ILE A 31 0.65 11.75 26.67
CA ILE A 31 0.72 10.53 25.84
C ILE A 31 2.13 10.32 25.23
N SER A 32 3.07 11.24 25.43
CA SER A 32 4.38 11.28 24.75
C SER A 32 5.27 10.05 24.95
N HIS A 33 5.02 9.21 25.96
CA HIS A 33 5.80 7.98 26.14
C HIS A 33 5.38 6.90 25.12
N PRO A 34 6.30 6.27 24.37
CA PRO A 34 5.98 5.35 23.28
C PRO A 34 5.03 4.21 23.65
N ALA A 35 5.11 3.69 24.89
CA ALA A 35 4.22 2.65 25.39
C ALA A 35 2.76 3.13 25.57
N TRP A 36 2.55 4.37 26.03
CA TRP A 36 1.22 4.96 26.17
C TRP A 36 0.61 5.24 24.80
N VAL A 37 1.41 5.69 23.83
CA VAL A 37 0.95 5.84 22.44
C VAL A 37 0.45 4.50 21.89
N ALA A 38 1.21 3.42 22.09
CA ALA A 38 0.81 2.08 21.62
C ALA A 38 -0.48 1.59 22.32
N LEU A 39 -0.59 1.77 23.63
CA LEU A 39 -1.78 1.37 24.39
C LEU A 39 -3.03 2.15 23.97
N MET A 40 -2.91 3.47 23.80
CA MET A 40 -4.03 4.31 23.34
C MET A 40 -4.43 3.97 21.90
N SER A 41 -3.46 3.71 21.03
CA SER A 41 -3.73 3.25 19.66
C SER A 41 -4.50 1.92 19.66
N ALA A 42 -4.07 0.96 20.47
CA ALA A 42 -4.77 -0.32 20.63
C ALA A 42 -6.19 -0.15 21.21
N LEU A 43 -6.36 0.74 22.19
CA LEU A 43 -7.68 1.06 22.77
C LEU A 43 -8.62 1.67 21.74
N VAL A 44 -8.16 2.67 20.98
CA VAL A 44 -8.94 3.31 19.91
C VAL A 44 -9.36 2.29 18.86
N LEU A 45 -8.42 1.44 18.40
CA LEU A 45 -8.72 0.37 17.43
C LEU A 45 -9.70 -0.67 18.00
N GLY A 46 -9.57 -1.03 19.28
CA GLY A 46 -10.48 -1.95 19.96
C GLY A 46 -11.90 -1.40 20.10
N LEU A 47 -12.04 -0.13 20.52
CA LEU A 47 -13.33 0.56 20.60
C LEU A 47 -13.98 0.71 19.23
N LEU A 48 -13.19 1.04 18.21
CA LEU A 48 -13.66 1.12 16.83
C LEU A 48 -14.13 -0.25 16.32
N PHE A 49 -13.37 -1.32 16.57
CA PHE A 49 -13.78 -2.67 16.21
C PHE A 49 -15.10 -3.06 16.87
N LEU A 50 -15.26 -2.75 18.16
CA LEU A 50 -16.52 -2.96 18.88
C LEU A 50 -17.67 -2.15 18.27
N ALA A 51 -17.43 -0.88 17.93
CA ALA A 51 -18.43 -0.04 17.26
C ALA A 51 -18.85 -0.63 15.90
N ILE A 52 -17.89 -1.08 15.09
CA ILE A 52 -18.14 -1.74 13.79
C ILE A 52 -18.99 -3.00 13.99
N TYR A 53 -18.63 -3.85 14.95
CA TYR A 53 -19.36 -5.09 15.21
C TYR A 53 -20.82 -4.83 15.64
N ASN A 54 -21.05 -3.81 16.46
CA ASN A 54 -22.41 -3.45 16.90
C ASN A 54 -23.23 -2.75 15.79
N LEU A 55 -22.62 -1.87 15.01
CA LEU A 55 -23.32 -1.07 13.99
C LEU A 55 -23.51 -1.81 12.65
N ALA A 56 -22.66 -2.79 12.36
CA ALA A 56 -22.63 -3.52 11.09
C ALA A 56 -22.52 -5.04 11.29
N GLY A 57 -23.03 -5.56 12.40
CA GLY A 57 -22.95 -6.99 12.74
C GLY A 57 -23.52 -7.91 11.67
N GLY A 58 -24.55 -7.47 10.94
CA GLY A 58 -25.13 -8.25 9.83
C GLY A 58 -24.21 -8.36 8.60
N GLU A 59 -23.48 -7.29 8.27
CA GLU A 59 -22.47 -7.30 7.21
C GLU A 59 -21.24 -8.09 7.62
N VAL A 60 -20.77 -7.91 8.86
CA VAL A 60 -19.60 -8.63 9.41
C VAL A 60 -19.85 -10.13 9.51
N ALA A 61 -21.05 -10.55 9.95
CA ALA A 61 -21.44 -11.96 9.99
C ALA A 61 -21.50 -12.59 8.60
N ARG A 62 -21.81 -11.81 7.57
CA ARG A 62 -21.86 -12.27 6.17
C ARG A 62 -20.46 -12.39 5.58
N ASP A 63 -19.66 -11.34 5.69
CA ASP A 63 -18.28 -11.33 5.24
C ASP A 63 -17.40 -10.54 6.24
N PRO A 64 -16.53 -11.22 7.00
CA PRO A 64 -15.67 -10.57 7.98
C PRO A 64 -14.67 -9.58 7.35
N LEU A 65 -14.42 -9.64 6.04
CA LEU A 65 -13.63 -8.62 5.34
C LEU A 65 -14.27 -7.23 5.41
N TYR A 66 -15.58 -7.15 5.67
CA TYR A 66 -16.24 -5.87 5.92
C TYR A 66 -15.65 -5.15 7.13
N ALA A 67 -15.41 -5.87 8.23
CA ALA A 67 -14.81 -5.29 9.44
C ALA A 67 -13.37 -4.84 9.17
N VAL A 68 -12.60 -5.62 8.42
CA VAL A 68 -11.24 -5.28 8.02
C VAL A 68 -11.23 -4.02 7.16
N CYS A 69 -12.10 -3.93 6.14
CA CYS A 69 -12.21 -2.73 5.31
C CYS A 69 -12.62 -1.51 6.14
N ALA A 70 -13.54 -1.66 7.09
CA ALA A 70 -13.97 -0.56 7.94
C ALA A 70 -12.86 -0.06 8.88
N LEU A 71 -12.12 -0.99 9.50
CA LEU A 71 -11.00 -0.67 10.37
C LEU A 71 -9.87 0.01 9.59
N LEU A 72 -9.49 -0.56 8.44
CA LEU A 72 -8.43 0.00 7.61
C LEU A 72 -8.84 1.32 6.93
N ALA A 73 -10.13 1.51 6.63
CA ALA A 73 -10.63 2.80 6.16
C ALA A 73 -10.43 3.90 7.22
N PHE A 74 -10.65 3.60 8.50
CA PHE A 74 -10.36 4.56 9.57
C PHE A 74 -8.87 4.87 9.67
N THR A 75 -8.00 3.85 9.69
CA THR A 75 -6.55 4.08 9.77
C THR A 75 -6.02 4.83 8.55
N SER A 76 -6.58 4.60 7.36
CA SER A 76 -6.18 5.35 6.16
C SER A 76 -6.53 6.85 6.23
N VAL A 77 -7.59 7.23 6.93
CA VAL A 77 -7.89 8.65 7.20
C VAL A 77 -6.87 9.24 8.19
N VAL A 78 -6.44 8.46 9.19
CA VAL A 78 -5.35 8.85 10.09
C VAL A 78 -4.06 9.05 9.29
N ASP A 79 -3.71 8.13 8.40
CA ASP A 79 -2.55 8.22 7.52
C ASP A 79 -2.63 9.44 6.61
N LEU A 80 -3.80 9.75 6.04
CA LEU A 80 -3.98 10.96 5.24
C LEU A 80 -3.73 12.24 6.06
N VAL A 81 -4.22 12.30 7.29
CA VAL A 81 -3.98 13.43 8.20
C VAL A 81 -2.49 13.55 8.55
N ILE A 82 -1.82 12.43 8.82
CA ILE A 82 -0.37 12.38 9.04
C ILE A 82 0.36 12.93 7.81
N ALA A 83 0.03 12.44 6.60
CA ALA A 83 0.67 12.87 5.37
C ALA A 83 0.50 14.36 5.08
N LEU A 84 -0.67 14.93 5.42
CA LEU A 84 -0.97 16.36 5.27
C LEU A 84 -0.30 17.24 6.33
N GLN A 85 0.01 16.69 7.52
CA GLN A 85 0.75 17.42 8.56
C GLN A 85 2.27 17.36 8.35
N GLU A 86 2.77 16.16 8.05
CA GLU A 86 3.92 16.01 7.18
C GLU A 86 3.66 16.84 5.89
N ASP A 87 4.58 17.35 5.10
CA ASP A 87 4.27 18.38 4.06
C ASP A 87 3.68 19.75 4.50
N GLY A 88 3.03 19.90 5.66
CA GLY A 88 2.66 21.19 6.27
C GLY A 88 1.36 21.83 5.76
N TYR A 89 0.44 21.06 5.19
CA TYR A 89 -0.91 21.55 4.83
C TYR A 89 -1.84 21.72 6.03
N VAL A 90 -1.63 20.92 7.08
CA VAL A 90 -2.35 21.03 8.36
C VAL A 90 -1.37 21.03 9.52
N VAL A 91 -1.78 21.55 10.68
CA VAL A 91 -0.97 21.63 11.90
C VAL A 91 -1.79 21.23 13.12
N GLY A 92 -1.14 20.64 14.13
CA GLY A 92 -1.76 20.30 15.42
C GLY A 92 -2.38 18.91 15.51
N PHE A 93 -2.00 17.97 14.63
CA PHE A 93 -2.48 16.59 14.56
C PHE A 93 -1.35 15.56 14.63
N LEU A 94 -1.28 14.73 15.67
CA LEU A 94 -0.41 13.55 15.74
C LEU A 94 1.09 13.85 15.60
N GLU A 95 1.55 15.07 15.90
CA GLU A 95 2.98 15.41 15.86
C GLU A 95 3.80 14.59 16.86
N PHE A 96 3.24 14.36 18.05
CA PHE A 96 3.82 13.46 19.05
C PHE A 96 3.94 12.03 18.51
N TYR A 97 2.99 11.58 17.69
CA TYR A 97 2.97 10.23 17.15
C TYR A 97 4.10 10.04 16.14
N THR A 98 4.25 10.96 15.19
CA THR A 98 5.31 10.89 14.18
C THR A 98 6.70 11.17 14.77
N LYS A 99 6.82 11.86 15.90
CA LYS A 99 8.11 12.07 16.60
C LYS A 99 8.46 10.92 17.55
N GLU A 100 7.53 10.51 18.41
CA GLU A 100 7.78 9.63 19.56
C GLU A 100 7.33 8.18 19.35
N ALA A 101 6.38 7.90 18.45
CA ALA A 101 5.94 6.52 18.18
C ALA A 101 6.48 5.96 16.86
N GLU A 102 6.35 6.69 15.75
CA GLU A 102 6.64 6.19 14.41
C GLU A 102 7.45 7.20 13.56
N PRO A 103 8.76 7.31 13.82
CA PRO A 103 9.61 8.35 13.22
C PRO A 103 9.88 8.15 11.73
N TYR A 104 9.68 6.94 11.22
CA TYR A 104 9.79 6.66 9.78
C TYR A 104 8.72 7.39 8.96
N LEU A 105 7.57 7.74 9.56
CA LEU A 105 6.49 8.46 8.88
C LEU A 105 6.91 9.85 8.41
N ARG A 106 7.95 10.41 9.04
CA ARG A 106 8.54 11.71 8.68
C ARG A 106 9.51 11.65 7.51
N THR A 107 9.74 10.46 6.94
CA THR A 107 10.62 10.24 5.79
C THR A 107 9.84 10.39 4.48
N ALA A 108 10.54 10.61 3.36
CA ALA A 108 9.89 10.67 2.05
C ALA A 108 9.16 9.37 1.69
N HIS A 109 9.61 8.22 2.22
CA HIS A 109 8.88 6.95 2.10
C HIS A 109 7.59 6.95 2.92
N GLY A 110 7.69 7.33 4.20
CA GLY A 110 6.57 7.40 5.14
C GLY A 110 5.43 8.28 4.65
N ILE A 111 5.73 9.52 4.25
CA ILE A 111 4.72 10.47 3.77
C ILE A 111 4.00 9.91 2.53
N PHE A 112 4.75 9.36 1.56
CA PHE A 112 4.15 8.77 0.37
C PHE A 112 3.24 7.59 0.70
N ILE A 113 3.68 6.67 1.56
CA ILE A 113 2.87 5.49 1.84
C ILE A 113 1.59 5.87 2.58
N CYS A 114 1.63 6.90 3.43
CA CYS A 114 0.44 7.47 4.06
C CYS A 114 -0.51 8.12 3.04
N TYR A 115 0.00 8.84 2.03
CA TYR A 115 -0.86 9.30 0.93
C TYR A 115 -1.46 8.15 0.13
N TRP A 116 -0.67 7.11 -0.15
CA TRP A 116 -1.15 5.94 -0.89
C TRP A 116 -2.25 5.20 -0.12
N ASP A 117 -2.07 5.01 1.19
CA ASP A 117 -3.07 4.38 2.04
C ASP A 117 -4.34 5.26 2.14
N GLY A 118 -4.16 6.53 2.48
CA GLY A 118 -5.23 7.51 2.63
C GLY A 118 -6.01 7.88 1.36
N THR A 119 -5.53 7.48 0.19
CA THR A 119 -6.21 7.70 -1.09
C THR A 119 -6.59 6.39 -1.77
N VAL A 120 -5.62 5.64 -2.28
CA VAL A 120 -5.85 4.44 -3.09
C VAL A 120 -6.42 3.32 -2.24
N HIS A 121 -5.82 3.00 -1.10
CA HIS A 121 -6.36 1.97 -0.23
C HIS A 121 -7.70 2.39 0.37
N TYR A 122 -7.87 3.65 0.80
CA TYR A 122 -9.14 4.16 1.28
C TYR A 122 -10.29 3.93 0.29
N LEU A 123 -10.08 4.28 -0.98
CA LEU A 123 -11.07 4.06 -2.04
C LEU A 123 -11.34 2.57 -2.27
N LEU A 124 -10.30 1.72 -2.21
CA LEU A 124 -10.47 0.27 -2.30
C LEU A 124 -11.28 -0.29 -1.12
N TYR A 125 -11.04 0.17 0.11
CA TYR A 125 -11.80 -0.24 1.30
C TYR A 125 -13.28 0.13 1.17
N LEU A 126 -13.59 1.35 0.75
CA LEU A 126 -14.97 1.79 0.51
C LEU A 126 -15.63 0.99 -0.63
N ALA A 127 -14.91 0.74 -1.71
CA ALA A 127 -15.42 -0.02 -2.85
C ALA A 127 -15.70 -1.48 -2.49
N MET A 128 -14.75 -2.15 -1.82
CA MET A 128 -14.90 -3.53 -1.35
C MET A 128 -16.04 -3.66 -0.34
N ALA A 129 -16.11 -2.78 0.67
CA ALA A 129 -17.18 -2.83 1.65
C ALA A 129 -18.56 -2.49 1.05
N GLY A 130 -18.59 -1.56 0.08
CA GLY A 130 -19.79 -1.26 -0.69
C GLY A 130 -20.26 -2.44 -1.53
N ALA A 131 -19.33 -3.20 -2.12
CA ALA A 131 -19.62 -4.42 -2.86
C ALA A 131 -20.16 -5.52 -1.92
N ILE A 132 -19.55 -5.73 -0.76
CA ILE A 132 -20.04 -6.67 0.27
C ILE A 132 -21.48 -6.32 0.69
N ARG A 133 -21.77 -5.04 0.96
CA ARG A 133 -23.11 -4.58 1.32
C ARG A 133 -24.14 -4.85 0.22
N ARG A 134 -23.75 -4.61 -1.03
CA ARG A 134 -24.60 -4.83 -2.22
C ARG A 134 -24.59 -6.27 -2.73
N ARG A 135 -23.90 -7.19 -2.05
CA ARG A 135 -23.73 -8.59 -2.47
C ARG A 135 -23.18 -8.71 -3.90
N LYS A 136 -22.25 -7.83 -4.25
CA LYS A 136 -21.52 -7.86 -5.53
C LYS A 136 -20.15 -8.49 -5.33
N GLU A 137 -19.64 -9.07 -6.40
CA GLU A 137 -18.27 -9.59 -6.44
C GLU A 137 -17.28 -8.44 -6.28
N PHE A 138 -16.25 -8.66 -5.46
CA PHE A 138 -15.16 -7.69 -5.23
C PHE A 138 -13.78 -8.32 -5.38
N ARG A 139 -13.72 -9.58 -5.82
CA ARG A 139 -12.51 -10.40 -5.89
C ARG A 139 -11.33 -9.68 -6.55
N ASN A 140 -11.55 -9.04 -7.69
CA ASN A 140 -10.50 -8.34 -8.42
C ASN A 140 -9.95 -7.13 -7.64
N LEU A 141 -10.84 -6.36 -6.99
CA LEU A 141 -10.44 -5.26 -6.10
C LEU A 141 -9.64 -5.79 -4.90
N GLY A 142 -10.10 -6.91 -4.32
CA GLY A 142 -9.42 -7.58 -3.22
C GLY A 142 -8.03 -8.09 -3.59
N LEU A 143 -7.84 -8.65 -4.79
CA LEU A 143 -6.54 -9.11 -5.27
C LEU A 143 -5.57 -7.95 -5.51
N TYR A 144 -6.04 -6.85 -6.09
CA TYR A 144 -5.23 -5.63 -6.24
C TYR A 144 -4.84 -5.05 -4.87
N TRP A 145 -5.82 -4.91 -3.97
CA TRP A 145 -5.57 -4.46 -2.60
C TRP A 145 -4.57 -5.37 -1.89
N LEU A 146 -4.73 -6.69 -1.99
CA LEU A 146 -3.86 -7.67 -1.35
C LEU A 146 -2.40 -7.46 -1.76
N GLY A 147 -2.13 -7.37 -3.05
CA GLY A 147 -0.76 -7.17 -3.54
C GLY A 147 -0.17 -5.83 -3.17
N SER A 148 -0.98 -4.76 -3.22
CA SER A 148 -0.59 -3.43 -2.73
C SER A 148 -0.24 -3.50 -1.24
N PHE A 149 -1.15 -3.96 -0.39
CA PHE A 149 -0.93 -4.06 1.06
C PHE A 149 0.28 -4.96 1.41
N THR A 150 0.44 -6.10 0.74
CA THR A 150 1.62 -6.97 0.91
C THR A 150 2.91 -6.27 0.52
N MET A 151 2.93 -5.49 -0.57
CA MET A 151 4.11 -4.71 -0.95
C MET A 151 4.52 -3.72 0.14
N SER A 152 3.55 -3.01 0.72
CA SER A 152 3.82 -2.07 1.81
C SER A 152 4.49 -2.76 2.99
N LEU A 153 4.00 -3.95 3.38
CA LEU A 153 4.59 -4.74 4.47
C LEU A 153 6.00 -5.26 4.13
N LEU A 154 6.20 -5.75 2.89
CA LEU A 154 7.50 -6.25 2.42
C LEU A 154 8.57 -5.17 2.34
N VAL A 155 8.19 -3.90 2.21
CA VAL A 155 9.12 -2.77 2.26
C VAL A 155 9.28 -2.26 3.68
N PHE A 156 8.17 -2.13 4.40
CA PHE A 156 8.12 -1.57 5.74
C PHE A 156 8.93 -2.39 6.76
N ILE A 157 8.72 -3.70 6.82
CA ILE A 157 9.32 -4.55 7.85
C ILE A 157 10.85 -4.62 7.67
N PRO A 158 11.39 -5.02 6.51
CA PRO A 158 12.84 -5.03 6.32
C PRO A 158 13.43 -3.62 6.35
N GLY A 159 12.71 -2.59 5.90
CA GLY A 159 13.18 -1.21 5.92
C GLY A 159 13.39 -0.67 7.34
N ASN A 160 12.54 -1.06 8.31
CA ASN A 160 12.75 -0.73 9.73
C ASN A 160 13.87 -1.57 10.35
N ILE A 161 13.96 -2.87 10.02
CA ILE A 161 14.96 -3.78 10.58
C ILE A 161 16.38 -3.50 10.07
N LEU A 162 16.53 -3.10 8.80
CA LEU A 162 17.81 -2.83 8.17
C LEU A 162 18.20 -1.35 8.18
N GLY A 163 17.21 -0.46 8.35
CA GLY A 163 17.40 0.97 8.22
C GLY A 163 17.88 1.67 9.49
N LYS A 164 17.85 3.00 9.42
CA LYS A 164 18.25 3.92 10.49
C LYS A 164 17.51 3.67 11.83
N TYR A 165 16.30 3.10 11.77
CA TYR A 165 15.45 2.86 12.93
C TYR A 165 15.64 1.48 13.58
N SER A 166 16.59 0.68 13.08
CA SER A 166 16.82 -0.71 13.52
C SER A 166 17.29 -0.85 14.96
N SER A 167 18.03 0.13 15.49
CA SER A 167 18.55 0.13 16.86
C SER A 167 17.50 0.44 17.92
N GLU A 168 16.34 0.99 17.54
CA GLU A 168 15.27 1.42 18.44
C GLU A 168 13.92 0.91 17.94
N ILE A 169 13.71 -0.41 17.98
CA ILE A 169 12.42 -1.00 17.61
C ILE A 169 11.37 -0.59 18.65
N ARG A 170 10.56 0.41 18.30
CA ARG A 170 9.49 0.94 19.15
C ARG A 170 8.34 -0.07 19.28
N PRO A 171 7.60 -0.10 20.40
CA PRO A 171 6.49 -1.04 20.60
C PRO A 171 5.42 -1.01 19.50
N ALA A 172 5.18 0.14 18.87
CA ALA A 172 4.26 0.29 17.75
C ALA A 172 4.63 -0.61 16.55
N PHE A 173 5.92 -0.88 16.33
CA PHE A 173 6.39 -1.78 15.28
C PHE A 173 5.88 -3.22 15.46
N LEU A 174 5.61 -3.66 16.69
CA LEU A 174 5.04 -4.98 16.95
C LEU A 174 3.64 -5.14 16.34
N LEU A 175 2.90 -4.04 16.21
CA LEU A 175 1.59 -4.02 15.57
C LEU A 175 1.69 -4.39 14.07
N ALA A 176 2.81 -4.06 13.41
CA ALA A 176 3.04 -4.43 12.02
C ALA A 176 3.11 -5.95 11.78
N PHE A 177 3.61 -6.72 12.75
CA PHE A 177 3.58 -8.18 12.69
C PHE A 177 2.17 -8.74 12.82
N LEU A 178 1.32 -8.09 13.63
CA LEU A 178 -0.11 -8.44 13.69
C LEU A 178 -0.80 -8.11 12.36
N TYR A 179 -0.46 -6.97 11.75
CA TYR A 179 -0.94 -6.62 10.41
C TYR A 179 -0.49 -7.59 9.31
N MET A 180 0.60 -8.34 9.47
CA MET A 180 0.99 -9.40 8.51
C MET A 180 0.03 -10.59 8.48
N LEU A 181 -0.71 -10.85 9.56
CA LEU A 181 -1.68 -11.95 9.59
C LEU A 181 -2.90 -11.64 8.71
N ILE A 182 -3.23 -10.35 8.56
CA ILE A 182 -4.39 -9.87 7.80
C ILE A 182 -4.30 -10.26 6.32
N PRO A 183 -3.26 -9.92 5.54
CA PRO A 183 -3.18 -10.27 4.12
C PRO A 183 -3.07 -11.78 3.91
N CYS A 184 -2.43 -12.53 4.81
CA CYS A 184 -2.41 -13.99 4.73
C CYS A 184 -3.82 -14.58 4.81
N TRP A 185 -4.59 -14.17 5.83
CA TRP A 185 -5.97 -14.62 6.03
C TRP A 185 -6.92 -14.09 4.93
N ALA A 186 -6.86 -12.79 4.63
CA ALA A 186 -7.68 -12.16 3.62
C ALA A 186 -7.38 -12.71 2.22
N GLY A 187 -6.10 -12.99 1.93
CA GLY A 187 -5.67 -13.63 0.69
C GLY A 187 -6.32 -14.99 0.51
N MET A 188 -6.24 -15.89 1.50
CA MET A 188 -6.90 -17.20 1.44
C MET A 188 -8.40 -17.07 1.16
N ARG A 189 -9.08 -16.11 1.81
CA ARG A 189 -10.51 -15.81 1.59
C ARG A 189 -10.79 -15.32 0.18
N ILE A 190 -10.05 -14.33 -0.30
CA ILE A 190 -10.23 -13.71 -1.63
C ILE A 190 -9.94 -14.71 -2.75
N PHE A 191 -8.88 -15.50 -2.63
CA PHE A 191 -8.55 -16.53 -3.63
C PHE A 191 -9.59 -17.66 -3.69
N SER A 192 -10.24 -17.96 -2.55
CA SER A 192 -11.31 -18.94 -2.47
C SER A 192 -12.64 -18.44 -3.02
N GLN A 193 -12.79 -17.14 -3.29
CA GLN A 193 -13.98 -16.62 -3.96
C GLN A 193 -14.02 -17.10 -5.42
N PRO A 194 -15.22 -17.47 -5.93
CA PRO A 194 -15.37 -17.85 -7.33
C PRO A 194 -14.95 -16.69 -8.23
N ARG A 195 -14.40 -17.05 -9.39
CA ARG A 195 -14.09 -16.06 -10.43
C ARG A 195 -15.39 -15.57 -11.05
N ALA A 196 -15.40 -14.28 -11.41
CA ALA A 196 -16.47 -13.70 -12.19
C ALA A 196 -16.71 -14.56 -13.45
N PRO A 197 -17.97 -14.87 -13.80
CA PRO A 197 -18.29 -15.61 -15.01
C PRO A 197 -17.67 -14.89 -16.21
N THR A 198 -16.75 -15.55 -16.90
CA THR A 198 -16.17 -15.01 -18.13
C THR A 198 -17.17 -15.18 -19.26
N SER A 199 -17.37 -14.14 -20.06
CA SER A 199 -18.25 -14.18 -21.24
C SER A 199 -17.75 -15.15 -22.32
N CYS A 200 -16.48 -15.58 -22.22
CA CYS A 200 -15.83 -16.50 -23.15
C CYS A 200 -15.90 -17.94 -22.62
N THR A 201 -16.32 -18.87 -23.47
CA THR A 201 -16.28 -20.30 -23.12
C THR A 201 -14.83 -20.81 -23.08
N PRO A 202 -14.54 -21.87 -22.29
CA PRO A 202 -13.20 -22.46 -22.25
C PRO A 202 -12.66 -22.87 -23.63
N ASN A 203 -13.54 -23.39 -24.51
CA ASN A 203 -13.19 -23.77 -25.87
C ASN A 203 -12.77 -22.55 -26.71
N MET A 204 -13.47 -21.42 -26.57
CA MET A 204 -13.08 -20.18 -27.23
C MET A 204 -11.71 -19.68 -26.73
N VAL A 205 -11.48 -19.72 -25.41
CA VAL A 205 -10.18 -19.32 -24.85
C VAL A 205 -9.06 -20.20 -25.39
N GLN A 206 -9.28 -21.51 -25.48
CA GLN A 206 -8.29 -22.45 -26.00
C GLN A 206 -8.01 -22.25 -27.49
N GLU A 207 -9.05 -22.03 -28.31
CA GLU A 207 -8.91 -21.76 -29.75
C GLU A 207 -8.19 -20.44 -30.00
N TRP A 208 -8.54 -19.40 -29.25
CA TRP A 208 -7.81 -18.13 -29.26
C TRP A 208 -6.37 -18.35 -28.84
N GLN A 209 -6.13 -19.10 -27.75
CA GLN A 209 -4.81 -19.45 -27.22
C GLN A 209 -3.98 -20.39 -28.11
N ALA A 210 -4.56 -21.02 -29.12
CA ALA A 210 -3.85 -21.83 -30.12
C ALA A 210 -3.26 -21.00 -31.28
N LYS A 211 -3.75 -19.77 -31.50
CA LYS A 211 -3.21 -18.88 -32.55
C LYS A 211 -1.75 -18.51 -32.25
N ARG A 212 -0.94 -18.23 -33.28
CA ARG A 212 0.42 -17.71 -33.08
C ARG A 212 0.37 -16.35 -32.36
N LEU A 213 1.36 -16.05 -31.52
CA LEU A 213 1.48 -14.76 -30.81
C LEU A 213 1.42 -13.55 -31.75
N LEU A 214 2.02 -13.63 -32.95
CA LEU A 214 1.96 -12.57 -33.96
C LEU A 214 0.53 -12.27 -34.46
N GLN A 215 -0.39 -13.23 -34.33
CA GLN A 215 -1.80 -13.05 -34.68
C GLN A 215 -2.61 -12.47 -33.51
N ARG A 216 -1.97 -12.15 -32.39
CA ARG A 216 -2.56 -11.54 -31.20
C ARG A 216 -1.79 -10.27 -30.81
N PRO A 217 -2.14 -9.13 -31.41
CA PRO A 217 -1.39 -7.89 -31.20
C PRO A 217 -1.41 -7.43 -29.73
N ALA A 218 -2.48 -7.70 -28.98
CA ALA A 218 -2.56 -7.39 -27.55
C ALA A 218 -1.57 -8.22 -26.71
N ASP A 219 -1.52 -9.54 -26.93
CA ASP A 219 -0.58 -10.43 -26.23
C ASP A 219 0.87 -10.08 -26.59
N LEU A 220 1.13 -9.70 -27.85
CA LEU A 220 2.44 -9.23 -28.29
C LEU A 220 2.85 -7.90 -27.64
N ALA A 221 1.92 -6.94 -27.56
CA ALA A 221 2.16 -5.66 -26.90
C ALA A 221 2.40 -5.87 -25.39
N LEU A 222 1.64 -6.75 -24.74
CA LEU A 222 1.84 -7.10 -23.34
C LEU A 222 3.17 -7.82 -23.11
N LEU A 223 3.56 -8.73 -24.00
CA LEU A 223 4.87 -9.39 -23.94
C LEU A 223 6.01 -8.37 -24.05
N LEU A 224 5.93 -7.45 -25.02
CA LEU A 224 6.91 -6.38 -25.19
C LEU A 224 6.98 -5.50 -23.94
N TYR A 225 5.82 -5.11 -23.40
CA TYR A 225 5.74 -4.36 -22.15
C TYR A 225 6.41 -5.09 -20.99
N LEU A 226 6.13 -6.39 -20.81
CA LEU A 226 6.73 -7.20 -19.75
C LEU A 226 8.25 -7.32 -19.90
N VAL A 227 8.76 -7.45 -21.13
CA VAL A 227 10.21 -7.46 -21.39
C VAL A 227 10.84 -6.12 -21.03
N LEU A 228 10.23 -5.01 -21.44
CA LEU A 228 10.72 -3.66 -21.09
C LEU A 228 10.68 -3.44 -19.57
N ALA A 229 9.58 -3.83 -18.92
CA ALA A 229 9.43 -3.75 -17.46
C ALA A 229 10.48 -4.61 -16.74
N ALA A 230 10.77 -5.81 -17.23
CA ALA A 230 11.78 -6.70 -16.69
C ALA A 230 13.19 -6.10 -16.80
N VAL A 231 13.56 -5.60 -17.99
CA VAL A 231 14.87 -4.95 -18.19
C VAL A 231 15.02 -3.73 -17.29
N PHE A 232 13.98 -2.89 -17.19
CA PHE A 232 14.00 -1.71 -16.34
C PHE A 232 14.06 -2.07 -14.84
N THR A 233 13.32 -3.10 -14.41
CA THR A 233 13.36 -3.60 -13.03
C THR A 233 14.75 -4.15 -12.69
N LEU A 234 15.36 -4.92 -13.60
CA LEU A 234 16.72 -5.43 -13.43
C LEU A 234 17.71 -4.27 -13.28
N PHE A 235 17.66 -3.29 -14.18
CA PHE A 235 18.51 -2.11 -14.12
C PHE A 235 18.38 -1.39 -12.76
N ARG A 236 17.17 -1.15 -12.27
CA ARG A 236 16.95 -0.51 -10.98
C ARG A 236 17.36 -1.34 -9.78
N GLY A 237 17.26 -2.66 -9.88
CA GLY A 237 17.83 -3.58 -8.92
C GLY A 237 19.35 -3.46 -8.84
N LEU A 238 20.03 -3.38 -9.99
CA LEU A 238 21.49 -3.17 -10.05
C LEU A 238 21.89 -1.80 -9.47
N VAL A 239 21.10 -0.76 -9.76
CA VAL A 239 21.26 0.57 -9.17
C VAL A 239 21.16 0.50 -7.63
N ALA A 240 20.16 -0.21 -7.10
CA ALA A 240 19.97 -0.37 -5.65
C ALA A 240 21.07 -1.20 -4.98
N LEU A 241 21.72 -2.10 -5.72
CA LEU A 241 22.91 -2.85 -5.31
C LEU A 241 24.23 -2.07 -5.48
N ASP A 242 24.14 -0.75 -5.70
CA ASP A 242 25.27 0.18 -5.81
C ASP A 242 26.25 -0.20 -6.96
N CYS A 243 25.71 -0.63 -8.11
CA CYS A 243 26.50 -0.91 -9.32
C CYS A 243 27.27 0.33 -9.80
N SER A 244 28.57 0.19 -10.03
CA SER A 244 29.51 1.27 -10.35
C SER A 244 29.48 1.77 -11.80
N THR A 245 28.48 1.39 -12.59
CA THR A 245 28.41 1.78 -14.01
C THR A 245 27.96 3.25 -14.17
N ASP A 246 28.53 3.99 -15.12
CA ASP A 246 28.18 5.39 -15.40
C ASP A 246 26.67 5.62 -15.58
N ALA A 247 25.99 4.69 -16.25
CA ALA A 247 24.54 4.74 -16.44
C ALA A 247 23.76 4.69 -15.10
N CYS A 248 24.22 3.88 -14.14
CA CYS A 248 23.61 3.81 -12.80
C CYS A 248 23.84 5.11 -12.03
N PHE A 249 25.04 5.69 -12.16
CA PHE A 249 25.36 6.98 -11.54
C PHE A 249 24.48 8.10 -12.12
N VAL A 250 24.41 8.24 -13.44
CA VAL A 250 23.53 9.23 -14.09
C VAL A 250 22.07 9.05 -13.66
N TYR A 251 21.60 7.81 -13.60
CA TYR A 251 20.23 7.49 -13.20
C TYR A 251 19.89 7.98 -11.78
N ILE A 252 20.71 7.61 -10.80
CA ILE A 252 20.50 8.00 -9.40
C ILE A 252 20.48 9.52 -9.24
N TYR A 253 21.39 10.23 -9.91
CA TYR A 253 21.54 11.67 -9.69
C TYR A 253 20.50 12.50 -10.45
N GLN A 254 20.12 12.10 -11.68
CA GLN A 254 19.25 12.91 -12.55
C GLN A 254 17.78 12.48 -12.52
N TYR A 255 17.52 11.19 -12.33
CA TYR A 255 16.19 10.60 -12.50
C TYR A 255 15.58 10.15 -11.17
N GLU A 256 16.33 9.42 -10.34
CA GLU A 256 15.82 8.88 -9.06
C GLU A 256 16.69 9.23 -7.85
N PRO A 257 16.73 10.52 -7.46
CA PRO A 257 17.46 10.95 -6.27
C PRO A 257 16.94 10.30 -4.98
N TYR A 258 15.68 9.83 -4.98
CA TYR A 258 15.05 9.11 -3.87
C TYR A 258 15.81 7.83 -3.46
N LEU A 259 16.54 7.18 -4.37
CA LEU A 259 17.37 6.01 -4.03
C LEU A 259 18.60 6.37 -3.17
N ARG A 260 18.93 7.66 -3.05
CA ARG A 260 20.01 8.17 -2.19
C ARG A 260 19.54 8.57 -0.80
N ASP A 261 18.24 8.45 -0.51
CA ASP A 261 17.74 8.75 0.83
C ASP A 261 18.51 7.88 1.84
N PRO A 262 19.04 8.44 2.94
CA PRO A 262 19.73 7.66 3.97
C PRO A 262 18.85 6.55 4.58
N VAL A 263 17.53 6.61 4.43
CA VAL A 263 16.65 5.51 4.83
C VAL A 263 16.63 4.40 3.78
N VAL A 264 16.55 3.14 4.22
CA VAL A 264 16.79 1.98 3.34
C VAL A 264 15.52 1.55 2.56
N TYR A 265 14.33 2.08 2.89
CA TYR A 265 13.06 1.74 2.22
C TYR A 265 13.10 1.79 0.68
N PRO A 266 13.65 2.84 0.03
CA PRO A 266 13.77 2.90 -1.44
C PRO A 266 14.54 1.70 -1.99
N LYS A 267 15.68 1.36 -1.36
CA LYS A 267 16.52 0.24 -1.78
C LYS A 267 15.80 -1.09 -1.55
N VAL A 268 15.16 -1.30 -0.39
CA VAL A 268 14.34 -2.50 -0.12
C VAL A 268 13.26 -2.66 -1.18
N GLN A 269 12.54 -1.59 -1.52
CA GLN A 269 11.50 -1.62 -2.54
C GLN A 269 12.03 -2.08 -3.91
N MET A 270 13.20 -1.59 -4.33
CA MET A 270 13.83 -2.04 -5.58
C MET A 270 14.27 -3.51 -5.51
N LEU A 271 14.78 -3.96 -4.37
CA LEU A 271 15.18 -5.36 -4.18
C LEU A 271 13.96 -6.28 -4.17
N VAL A 272 12.85 -5.88 -3.56
CA VAL A 272 11.59 -6.65 -3.63
C VAL A 272 11.11 -6.77 -5.09
N TYR A 273 11.17 -5.70 -5.87
CA TYR A 273 10.86 -5.81 -7.30
C TYR A 273 11.85 -6.71 -8.05
N LEU A 274 13.15 -6.61 -7.76
CA LEU A 274 14.18 -7.45 -8.37
C LEU A 274 13.99 -8.94 -8.05
N PHE A 275 13.63 -9.30 -6.82
CA PHE A 275 13.53 -10.69 -6.39
C PHE A 275 12.15 -11.33 -6.61
N TYR A 276 11.08 -10.54 -6.66
CA TYR A 276 9.72 -11.07 -6.79
C TYR A 276 9.01 -10.65 -8.09
N PHE A 277 9.07 -9.38 -8.48
CA PHE A 277 8.40 -8.90 -9.68
C PHE A 277 9.12 -9.30 -10.97
N LEU A 278 10.46 -9.27 -10.98
CA LEU A 278 11.24 -9.68 -12.16
C LEU A 278 11.02 -11.17 -12.53
N PRO A 279 11.08 -12.14 -11.59
CA PRO A 279 10.70 -13.52 -11.91
C PRO A 279 9.25 -13.64 -12.37
N PHE A 280 8.33 -12.87 -11.77
CA PHE A 280 6.94 -12.85 -12.19
C PHE A 280 6.78 -12.35 -13.64
N CYS A 281 7.54 -11.35 -14.08
CA CYS A 281 7.52 -10.90 -15.48
C CYS A 281 7.91 -12.04 -16.43
N GLY A 282 8.90 -12.86 -16.07
CA GLY A 282 9.26 -14.06 -16.82
C GLY A 282 8.15 -15.12 -16.86
N LEU A 283 7.50 -15.37 -15.72
CA LEU A 283 6.35 -16.28 -15.62
C LEU A 283 5.14 -15.78 -16.42
N ALA A 284 4.87 -14.47 -16.41
CA ALA A 284 3.81 -13.85 -17.18
C ALA A 284 4.10 -13.92 -18.68
N ALA A 285 5.33 -13.65 -19.10
CA ALA A 285 5.77 -13.82 -20.49
C ALA A 285 5.60 -15.28 -20.94
N TYR A 286 6.02 -16.24 -20.11
CA TYR A 286 5.81 -17.67 -20.37
C TYR A 286 4.33 -18.02 -20.53
N ALA A 287 3.47 -17.51 -19.65
CA ALA A 287 2.04 -17.79 -19.67
C ALA A 287 1.28 -17.16 -20.85
N LEU A 288 1.86 -16.15 -21.52
CA LEU A 288 1.34 -15.64 -22.80
C LEU A 288 1.69 -16.55 -23.98
N VAL A 289 2.79 -17.29 -23.88
CA VAL A 289 3.25 -18.23 -24.91
C VAL A 289 2.59 -19.59 -24.73
N VAL A 290 2.44 -20.05 -23.48
CA VAL A 290 1.93 -21.39 -23.15
C VAL A 290 0.47 -21.32 -22.70
N PRO A 291 -0.46 -21.99 -23.41
CA PRO A 291 -1.87 -22.00 -23.05
C PRO A 291 -2.12 -22.69 -21.71
N GLY A 292 -3.26 -22.37 -21.07
CA GLY A 292 -3.72 -23.08 -19.86
C GLY A 292 -3.26 -22.49 -18.52
N CYS A 293 -2.56 -21.35 -18.50
CA CYS A 293 -2.17 -20.66 -17.26
C CYS A 293 -3.33 -19.89 -16.61
N ALA A 294 -4.36 -20.61 -16.15
CA ALA A 294 -5.57 -20.03 -15.56
C ALA A 294 -5.32 -19.29 -14.23
N TRP A 295 -4.17 -19.48 -13.58
CA TRP A 295 -3.78 -18.77 -12.36
C TRP A 295 -3.22 -17.37 -12.63
N LEU A 296 -2.74 -17.10 -13.85
CA LEU A 296 -2.01 -15.86 -14.16
C LEU A 296 -2.83 -14.59 -13.93
N PRO A 297 -4.11 -14.48 -14.34
CA PRO A 297 -4.86 -13.24 -14.19
C PRO A 297 -4.99 -12.79 -12.73
N ASP A 298 -5.11 -13.76 -11.81
CA ASP A 298 -5.24 -13.46 -10.38
C ASP A 298 -3.92 -12.90 -9.82
N TRP A 299 -2.81 -13.55 -10.15
CA TRP A 299 -1.49 -13.09 -9.74
C TRP A 299 -1.09 -11.79 -10.45
N ALA A 300 -1.50 -11.58 -11.69
CA ALA A 300 -1.29 -10.32 -12.39
C ALA A 300 -1.97 -9.15 -11.67
N LEU A 301 -3.18 -9.35 -11.10
CA LEU A 301 -3.84 -8.34 -10.28
C LEU A 301 -3.08 -8.08 -8.96
N VAL A 302 -2.59 -9.13 -8.30
CA VAL A 302 -1.76 -8.99 -7.10
C VAL A 302 -0.49 -8.18 -7.42
N PHE A 303 0.25 -8.56 -8.45
CA PHE A 303 1.46 -7.82 -8.85
C PHE A 303 1.15 -6.41 -9.37
N ALA A 304 0.01 -6.18 -10.02
CA ALA A 304 -0.45 -4.84 -10.40
C ALA A 304 -0.65 -3.95 -9.15
N GLY A 305 -1.24 -4.50 -8.08
CA GLY A 305 -1.34 -3.80 -6.80
C GLY A 305 0.03 -3.46 -6.20
N ALA A 306 0.97 -4.42 -6.22
CA ALA A 306 2.32 -4.23 -5.68
C ALA A 306 3.13 -3.20 -6.47
N VAL A 307 3.00 -3.19 -7.79
CA VAL A 307 3.66 -2.22 -8.68
C VAL A 307 2.92 -0.88 -8.69
N GLY A 308 1.64 -0.81 -8.33
CA GLY A 308 0.91 0.45 -8.21
C GLY A 308 1.59 1.44 -7.26
N GLN A 309 2.20 0.95 -6.18
CA GLN A 309 2.96 1.76 -5.21
C GLN A 309 4.29 2.31 -5.74
N HIS A 310 4.56 2.12 -7.02
CA HIS A 310 5.77 2.58 -7.63
C HIS A 310 5.80 4.11 -7.70
N LYS A 311 6.85 4.71 -7.11
CA LYS A 311 7.06 6.16 -7.15
C LYS A 311 7.66 6.58 -8.49
N GLU A 312 6.85 7.26 -9.31
CA GLU A 312 7.39 7.99 -10.45
C GLU A 312 8.09 9.30 -10.02
N ARG A 313 8.97 9.81 -10.89
CA ARG A 313 9.85 10.98 -10.67
C ARG A 313 9.18 12.21 -10.00
N PRO A 314 7.95 12.64 -10.36
CA PRO A 314 7.35 13.83 -9.76
C PRO A 314 7.13 13.66 -8.25
N TRP A 315 6.68 12.47 -7.83
CA TRP A 315 6.40 12.16 -6.44
C TRP A 315 7.69 12.04 -5.63
N GLY A 316 8.70 11.34 -6.15
CA GLY A 316 9.97 11.16 -5.46
C GLY A 316 10.68 12.48 -5.15
N GLN A 317 10.71 13.41 -6.12
CA GLN A 317 11.30 14.73 -5.93
C GLN A 317 10.48 15.61 -4.98
N TRP A 318 9.16 15.57 -5.08
CA TRP A 318 8.27 16.37 -4.24
C TRP A 318 8.43 16.01 -2.75
N PHE A 319 8.29 14.74 -2.39
CA PHE A 319 8.42 14.32 -0.98
C PHE A 319 9.83 14.55 -0.42
N SER A 320 10.87 14.26 -1.21
CA SER A 320 12.24 14.48 -0.77
C SER A 320 12.52 15.97 -0.55
N GLY A 321 11.97 16.84 -1.41
CA GLY A 321 12.05 18.29 -1.28
C GLY A 321 11.30 18.82 -0.06
N ALA A 322 10.06 18.35 0.16
CA ALA A 322 9.22 18.75 1.29
C ALA A 322 9.87 18.39 2.63
N VAL A 323 10.45 17.19 2.75
CA VAL A 323 11.20 16.76 3.94
C VAL A 323 12.43 17.65 4.17
N ALA A 324 13.21 17.94 3.12
CA ALA A 324 14.42 18.77 3.24
C ALA A 324 14.10 20.22 3.64
N GLU A 325 13.04 20.80 3.08
CA GLU A 325 12.60 22.15 3.42
C GLU A 325 12.14 22.24 4.87
N ARG A 326 11.41 21.23 5.34
CA ARG A 326 11.01 21.18 6.75
C ARG A 326 12.21 21.07 7.69
N GLN A 327 13.12 20.15 7.44
CA GLN A 327 14.32 19.99 8.29
C GLN A 327 15.08 21.31 8.42
N ARG A 328 15.17 22.07 7.31
CA ARG A 328 15.73 23.43 7.33
C ARG A 328 14.95 24.38 8.23
N ARG A 329 13.60 24.38 8.17
CA ARG A 329 12.75 25.23 9.03
C ARG A 329 12.89 24.87 10.51
N GLU A 330 12.92 23.59 10.84
CA GLU A 330 13.11 23.11 12.23
C GLU A 330 14.48 23.51 12.77
N GLN A 331 15.53 23.40 11.96
CA GLN A 331 16.87 23.82 12.35
C GLN A 331 16.97 25.33 12.59
N LEU A 332 16.40 26.14 11.69
CA LEU A 332 16.34 27.60 11.88
C LEU A 332 15.55 28.00 13.13
N ALA A 333 14.51 27.26 13.50
CA ALA A 333 13.74 27.51 14.71
C ALA A 333 14.47 27.07 15.99
N ALA A 334 15.33 26.06 15.92
CA ALA A 334 16.16 25.63 17.05
C ALA A 334 17.35 26.58 17.30
N ASP A 335 17.82 27.27 16.26
CA ASP A 335 18.92 28.22 16.32
C ASP A 335 18.48 29.66 16.69
N ALA A 336 17.17 29.92 16.81
CA ALA A 336 16.57 31.24 17.09
C ALA A 336 16.18 31.42 18.55
#